data_AF-A0A7I8MNH7-F1
#
_entry.id   AF-A0A7I8MNH7-F1
#
_cell.length_a   1.000
_cell.length_b   1.000
_cell.length_c   1.000
_cell.angle_alpha   90.00
_cell.angle_beta   90.00
_cell.angle_gamma   90.00
#
_symmetry.space_group_name_H-M   'P 1'
#
loop_
_entity.id
_entity.type
_entity.pdbx_description
1 polymer ?
#
loop_
_entity_poly.entity_id
_entity_poly.type
_entity_poly.pdbx_seq_one_letter_code
_entity_poly.pdbx_strand_id
1 'polypeptide(L)'
;MAPHNRLADCDPDNVQRQATAEEINRTRIFMERCIPSLATQDMRSEVCMYTLTPDRDFWIGPLSGHPNVFIVALSGHGFKFAPVLGEILSDLLEGQNSTFDISMFDPARAS
;
A
#
# COMPACT_ATOMS: atom_id res chain seq x y z
N MET A 1 13.08 -7.78 6.97
CA MET A 1 12.19 -7.07 6.02
C MET A 1 11.85 -8.06 4.92
N ALA A 2 10.57 -8.37 4.71
CA ALA A 2 10.16 -9.31 3.66
C ALA A 2 10.51 -8.70 2.28
N PRO A 3 11.06 -9.48 1.33
CA PRO A 3 11.39 -8.96 0.01
C PRO A 3 10.11 -8.71 -0.81
N HIS A 4 9.67 -7.45 -0.89
CA HIS A 4 8.56 -7.02 -1.74
C HIS A 4 9.07 -6.79 -3.17
N ASN A 5 8.99 -7.78 -4.08
CA ASN A 5 9.38 -7.78 -5.52
C ASN A 5 10.26 -6.61 -6.06
N ARG A 6 11.27 -6.19 -5.28
CA ARG A 6 12.01 -4.93 -5.44
C ARG A 6 11.15 -3.67 -5.76
N LEU A 7 9.84 -3.69 -5.46
CA LEU A 7 8.87 -2.62 -5.78
C LEU A 7 8.95 -2.13 -7.24
N ALA A 8 9.12 -3.03 -8.20
CA ALA A 8 9.10 -2.65 -9.61
C ALA A 8 7.71 -2.12 -10.00
N ASP A 9 7.68 -1.07 -10.83
CA ASP A 9 6.43 -0.56 -11.40
C ASP A 9 5.77 -1.64 -12.25
N CYS A 10 4.44 -1.68 -12.21
CA CYS A 10 3.64 -2.62 -12.98
C CYS A 10 2.40 -1.94 -13.53
N ASP A 11 1.93 -2.44 -14.66
CA ASP A 11 0.61 -2.08 -15.19
C ASP A 11 -0.46 -2.79 -14.34
N PRO A 12 -1.36 -2.05 -13.67
CA PRO A 12 -2.38 -2.66 -12.82
C PRO A 12 -3.37 -3.54 -13.58
N ASP A 13 -3.58 -3.30 -14.87
CA ASP A 13 -4.48 -4.07 -15.72
C ASP A 13 -3.83 -5.37 -16.22
N ASN A 14 -2.49 -5.44 -16.23
CA ASN A 14 -1.71 -6.53 -16.82
C ASN A 14 -0.70 -7.17 -15.86
N VAL A 15 -0.91 -7.04 -14.54
CA VAL A 15 0.02 -7.57 -13.54
C VAL A 15 0.05 -9.11 -13.49
N GLN A 16 1.26 -9.68 -13.43
CA GLN A 16 1.45 -11.11 -13.20
C GLN A 16 0.97 -11.49 -11.79
N ARG A 17 -0.08 -12.31 -11.70
CA ARG A 17 -0.73 -12.69 -10.42
C ARG A 17 -0.08 -13.88 -9.70
N GLN A 18 0.97 -14.45 -10.27
CA GLN A 18 1.68 -15.60 -9.69
C GLN A 18 3.09 -15.21 -9.29
N ALA A 19 3.47 -15.53 -8.06
CA ALA A 19 4.85 -15.40 -7.62
C ALA A 19 5.74 -16.39 -8.37
N THR A 20 6.95 -15.95 -8.72
CA THR A 20 7.95 -16.78 -9.37
C THR A 20 8.52 -17.83 -8.40
N ALA A 21 9.06 -18.92 -8.95
CA ALA A 21 9.77 -19.93 -8.15
C ALA A 21 10.94 -19.33 -7.36
N GLU A 22 11.60 -18.30 -7.90
CA GLU A 22 12.67 -17.57 -7.23
C GLU A 22 12.17 -16.77 -6.01
N GLU A 23 11.06 -16.04 -6.13
CA GLU A 23 10.43 -15.33 -5.00
C GLU A 23 10.01 -16.28 -3.88
N ILE A 24 9.42 -17.42 -4.26
CA ILE A 24 9.03 -18.48 -3.33
C ILE A 24 10.28 -19.01 -2.61
N ASN A 25 11.35 -19.33 -3.35
CA ASN A 25 12.58 -19.86 -2.77
C ASN A 25 13.27 -18.86 -1.83
N ARG A 26 13.31 -17.57 -2.18
CA ARG A 26 13.84 -16.51 -1.29
C ARG A 26 13.05 -16.42 0.02
N THR A 27 11.73 -16.53 -0.05
CA THR A 27 10.86 -16.57 1.14
C THR A 27 11.17 -17.79 2.01
N ARG A 28 11.36 -18.96 1.39
CA ARG A 28 11.73 -20.19 2.11
C ARG A 28 13.07 -20.06 2.85
N ILE A 29 14.12 -19.54 2.19
CA ILE A 29 15.42 -19.31 2.82
C ILE A 29 15.30 -18.34 4.00
N PHE A 30 14.45 -17.31 3.90
CA PHE A 30 14.17 -16.42 5.02
C PHE A 30 13.49 -17.16 6.18
N MET A 31 12.48 -18.00 5.88
CA MET A 31 11.79 -18.83 6.87
C MET A 31 12.72 -19.84 7.56
N GLU A 32 13.63 -20.50 6.83
CA GLU A 32 14.64 -21.40 7.39
C GLU A 32 15.50 -20.72 8.46
N ARG A 33 15.81 -19.44 8.26
CA ARG A 33 16.63 -18.66 9.19
C ARG A 33 15.85 -18.16 10.40
N CYS A 34 14.58 -17.80 10.22
CA CYS A 34 13.78 -17.15 11.26
C CYS A 34 12.89 -18.13 12.04
N ILE A 35 12.28 -19.10 11.36
CA ILE A 35 11.35 -20.09 11.92
C ILE A 35 11.57 -21.44 11.19
N PRO A 36 12.66 -22.17 11.49
CA PRO A 36 13.06 -23.37 10.74
C PRO A 36 11.97 -24.44 10.61
N SER A 37 11.11 -24.58 11.62
CA SER A 37 10.02 -25.56 11.64
C SER A 37 8.96 -25.35 10.54
N LEU A 38 8.86 -24.13 9.99
CA LEU A 38 7.91 -23.80 8.94
C LEU A 38 8.50 -23.84 7.52
N ALA A 39 9.81 -24.00 7.38
CA ALA A 39 10.49 -23.91 6.08
C ALA A 39 10.10 -25.00 5.07
N THR A 40 9.70 -26.17 5.57
CA THR A 40 9.32 -27.33 4.77
C THR A 40 7.83 -27.42 4.49
N GLN A 41 7.04 -26.48 5.03
CA GLN A 41 5.59 -26.46 4.84
C GLN A 41 5.22 -25.92 3.46
N ASP A 42 4.05 -26.36 2.97
CA ASP A 42 3.49 -25.84 1.73
C ASP A 42 3.18 -24.34 1.86
N MET A 43 3.54 -23.58 0.82
CA MET A 43 3.35 -22.14 0.80
C MET A 43 2.37 -21.74 -0.28
N ARG A 44 1.32 -21.03 0.13
CA ARG A 44 0.46 -20.30 -0.78
C ARG A 44 1.02 -18.89 -0.98
N SER A 45 1.02 -18.43 -2.22
CA SER A 45 1.42 -17.06 -2.59
C SER A 45 0.30 -16.35 -3.32
N GLU A 46 0.18 -15.04 -3.08
CA GLU A 46 -0.73 -14.14 -3.80
C GLU A 46 0.06 -12.86 -4.10
N VAL A 47 -0.20 -12.25 -5.27
CA VAL A 47 0.44 -10.98 -5.68
C VAL A 47 -0.50 -9.82 -5.41
N CYS A 48 -0.03 -8.85 -4.62
CA CYS A 48 -0.73 -7.61 -4.29
C CYS A 48 0.02 -6.39 -4.84
N MET A 49 -0.72 -5.36 -5.24
CA MET A 49 -0.18 -4.11 -5.80
C MET A 49 -0.21 -3.00 -4.75
N TYR A 50 0.81 -2.13 -4.77
CA TYR A 50 0.86 -0.93 -3.95
C TYR A 50 0.81 0.32 -4.83
N THR A 51 -0.10 1.23 -4.50
CA THR A 51 -0.04 2.63 -4.97
C THR A 51 0.97 3.39 -4.12
N LEU A 52 2.19 3.55 -4.64
CA LEU A 52 3.27 4.28 -3.98
C LEU A 52 3.25 5.75 -4.40
N THR A 53 3.39 6.64 -3.43
CA THR A 53 3.68 8.06 -3.68
C THR A 53 5.20 8.27 -3.80
N PRO A 54 5.68 9.35 -4.42
CA PRO A 54 7.11 9.67 -4.51
C PRO A 54 7.83 9.71 -3.16
N ASP A 55 7.15 10.20 -2.12
CA ASP A 55 7.65 10.29 -0.74
C ASP A 55 7.38 9.03 0.11
N ARG A 56 6.69 8.04 -0.45
CA ARG A 56 6.29 6.78 0.21
C ARG A 56 5.42 6.98 1.46
N ASP A 57 4.71 8.09 1.54
CA ASP A 57 3.74 8.40 2.59
C ASP A 57 2.30 8.42 2.03
N PHE A 58 1.31 8.86 2.81
CA PHE A 58 -0.07 8.95 2.36
C PHE A 58 -0.32 10.21 1.54
N TRP A 59 -1.06 10.09 0.44
CA TRP A 59 -1.69 11.21 -0.24
C TRP A 59 -3.20 11.08 -0.05
N ILE A 60 -3.80 12.04 0.68
CA ILE A 60 -5.22 12.08 1.02
C ILE A 60 -5.71 13.52 0.84
N GLY A 61 -6.57 13.75 -0.15
CA GLY A 61 -7.11 15.08 -0.41
C GLY A 61 -7.61 15.27 -1.84
N PRO A 62 -8.07 16.48 -2.19
CA PRO A 62 -8.55 16.78 -3.54
C PRO A 62 -7.42 16.75 -4.58
N LEU A 63 -7.75 16.35 -5.81
CA LEU A 63 -6.89 16.48 -6.96
C LEU A 63 -6.81 17.95 -7.38
N SER A 64 -5.61 18.46 -7.60
CA SER A 64 -5.39 19.85 -8.04
C SER A 64 -6.19 20.16 -9.32
N GLY A 65 -6.93 21.28 -9.29
CA GLY A 65 -7.85 21.68 -10.37
C GLY A 65 -9.20 20.96 -10.40
N HIS A 66 -9.40 19.93 -9.57
CA HIS A 66 -10.60 19.11 -9.53
C HIS A 66 -11.07 18.87 -8.07
N PRO A 67 -11.66 19.87 -7.40
CA PRO A 67 -11.98 19.80 -5.96
C PRO A 67 -12.98 18.69 -5.59
N ASN A 68 -13.74 18.16 -6.56
CA ASN A 68 -14.70 17.07 -6.35
C ASN A 68 -14.11 15.67 -6.64
N VAL A 69 -12.81 15.58 -6.91
CA VAL A 69 -12.10 14.33 -7.16
C VAL A 69 -11.03 14.17 -6.08
N PHE A 70 -11.07 13.08 -5.32
CA PHE A 70 -10.13 12.83 -4.23
C PHE A 70 -9.08 11.79 -4.63
N ILE A 71 -7.84 12.01 -4.19
CA ILE A 71 -6.75 11.05 -4.24
C ILE A 71 -6.64 10.39 -2.88
N VAL A 72 -6.52 9.06 -2.89
CA VAL A 72 -6.18 8.25 -1.71
C VAL A 72 -5.11 7.23 -2.11
N ALA A 73 -3.85 7.52 -1.81
CA ALA A 73 -2.72 6.61 -2.00
C ALA A 73 -2.08 6.30 -0.64
N LEU A 74 -1.90 5.01 -0.34
CA LEU A 74 -1.61 4.55 1.02
C LEU A 74 -0.27 3.80 1.17
N SER A 75 0.61 3.91 0.17
CA SER A 75 2.01 3.46 0.19
C SER A 75 2.27 2.05 0.76
N GLY A 76 1.31 1.14 0.60
CA GLY A 76 1.43 -0.27 1.02
C GLY A 76 1.22 -0.55 2.51
N HIS A 77 0.86 0.46 3.31
CA HIS A 77 0.61 0.28 4.75
C HIS A 77 -0.76 0.79 5.21
N GLY A 78 -1.61 1.25 4.29
CA GLY A 78 -2.97 1.73 4.56
C GLY A 78 -3.86 0.76 5.36
N PHE A 79 -3.69 -0.56 5.17
CA PHE A 79 -4.51 -1.56 5.88
C PHE A 79 -4.45 -1.39 7.41
N LYS A 80 -3.29 -1.00 7.96
CA LYS A 80 -3.13 -0.78 9.41
C LYS A 80 -3.99 0.36 9.95
N PHE A 81 -4.39 1.28 9.07
CA PHE A 81 -5.10 2.51 9.37
C PHE A 81 -6.53 2.49 8.83
N ALA A 82 -7.00 1.35 8.30
CA ALA A 82 -8.31 1.27 7.65
C ALA A 82 -9.47 1.82 8.51
N PRO A 83 -9.56 1.58 9.84
CA PRO A 83 -10.64 2.15 10.64
C PRO A 83 -10.62 3.68 10.67
N VAL A 84 -9.45 4.29 10.94
CA VAL A 84 -9.34 5.75 11.04
C VAL A 84 -9.44 6.43 9.67
N LEU A 85 -8.92 5.79 8.61
CA LEU A 85 -9.08 6.27 7.24
C LEU A 85 -10.55 6.29 6.82
N GLY A 86 -11.36 5.31 7.26
CA GLY A 86 -12.79 5.30 6.99
C GLY A 86 -13.50 6.53 7.58
N GLU A 87 -13.21 6.88 8.83
CA GLU A 87 -13.75 8.07 9.51
C GLU A 87 -13.32 9.35 8.78
N ILE A 88 -12.02 9.53 8.55
CA ILE A 88 -11.46 10.69 7.85
C ILE A 88 -12.10 10.87 6.46
N LEU A 89 -12.16 9.80 5.66
CA LEU A 89 -12.69 9.87 4.30
C LEU A 89 -14.19 10.15 4.29
N SER A 90 -14.94 9.66 5.27
CA SER A 90 -16.36 9.97 5.42
C SER A 90 -16.57 11.46 5.65
N ASP A 91 -15.84 12.06 6.60
CA ASP A 91 -15.94 13.50 6.90
C ASP A 91 -15.60 14.35 5.66
N LEU A 92 -14.50 14.01 4.98
CA LEU A 92 -14.06 14.74 3.78
C LEU A 92 -15.09 14.69 2.64
N LEU A 93 -15.71 13.53 2.40
CA LEU A 93 -16.71 13.35 1.35
C LEU A 93 -18.04 14.06 1.66
N GLU A 94 -18.35 14.28 2.93
CA GLU A 94 -19.49 15.09 3.38
C GLU A 94 -19.18 16.59 3.41
N GLY A 95 -17.96 17.00 3.05
CA GLY A 95 -17.51 18.39 3.10
C GLY A 95 -17.28 18.89 4.54
N GLN A 96 -17.12 17.98 5.49
CA GLN A 96 -16.82 18.27 6.87
C GLN A 96 -15.30 18.29 7.10
N ASN A 97 -14.89 18.91 8.21
CA ASN A 97 -13.50 18.81 8.65
C ASN A 97 -13.33 17.51 9.44
N SER A 98 -12.32 16.72 9.06
CA SER A 98 -11.89 15.56 9.84
C SER A 98 -11.47 15.98 11.26
N THR A 99 -11.75 15.11 12.24
CA THR A 99 -11.26 15.26 13.63
C THR A 99 -9.75 15.13 13.75
N PHE A 100 -9.11 14.46 12.78
CA PHE A 100 -7.66 14.32 12.65
C PHE A 100 -7.06 15.36 11.72
N ASP A 101 -5.93 15.95 12.11
CA ASP A 101 -5.12 16.79 11.22
C ASP A 101 -4.38 15.91 10.21
N ILE A 102 -4.76 16.03 8.94
CA ILE A 102 -4.20 15.29 7.81
C ILE A 102 -3.46 16.20 6.83
N SER A 103 -3.19 17.46 7.19
CA SER A 103 -2.55 18.44 6.30
C SER A 103 -1.21 17.96 5.74
N MET A 104 -0.45 17.19 6.53
CA MET A 104 0.79 16.56 6.08
C MET A 104 0.59 15.55 4.93
N PHE A 105 -0.63 15.07 4.72
CA PHE A 105 -1.00 14.12 3.69
C PHE A 105 -1.61 14.77 2.43
N ASP A 106 -1.64 16.10 2.34
CA ASP A 106 -2.13 16.82 1.16
C ASP A 106 -1.35 16.39 -0.11
N PRO A 107 -2.03 15.92 -1.18
CA PRO A 107 -1.38 15.60 -2.46
C PRO A 107 -0.64 16.79 -3.09
N ALA A 108 -1.04 18.03 -2.79
CA ALA A 108 -0.41 19.24 -3.31
C ALA A 108 0.96 19.53 -2.71
N ARG A 109 1.36 18.86 -1.61
CA ARG A 109 2.69 19.06 -0.98
C ARG A 109 3.86 18.62 -1.87
N ALA A 110 3.58 17.89 -2.94
CA ALA A 110 4.55 17.36 -3.88
C ALA A 110 5.04 18.38 -4.93
N SER A 111 4.66 19.66 -4.77
CA SER A 111 5.04 20.79 -5.64
C SER A 111 6.42 21.37 -5.33
#